data_AF-A0A0H3J4D5-F1
#
_entry.id   AF-A0A0H3J4D5-F1
#
_cell.length_a   1.000
_cell.length_b   1.000
_cell.length_c   1.000
_cell.angle_alpha   90.00
_cell.angle_beta   90.00
_cell.angle_gamma   90.00
#
_symmetry.space_group_name_H-M   'P 1'
#
loop_
_entity.id
_entity.type
_entity.pdbx_description
1 polymer ?
#
loop_
_entity_poly.entity_id
_entity_poly.type
_entity_poly.pdbx_seq_one_letter_code
_entity_poly.pdbx_strand_id
1 'polypeptide(L)'
;MNISQVSSSSYFNSNFISKSVSNNTDTKIMDEINNESNPVQKEEDELLYQHLKSAGLDFTIHSLDFYKNAVQSFPPLNAPANVRKAYRVAAENSTIPKGMTFYMYAYQKETGDTIDITNNNVDGYLNLMKDFTNYFTTRYQDNLDSTDYATNVDFLNNFTNELSKYRYS
;
A
#
# COMPACT_ATOMS: atom_id res chain seq x y z
N MET A 1 -39.12 20.46 4.40
CA MET A 1 -38.09 20.00 5.37
C MET A 1 -36.79 19.88 4.61
N ASN A 2 -35.78 20.59 5.09
CA ASN A 2 -34.40 20.55 4.61
C ASN A 2 -33.73 19.31 5.22
N ILE A 3 -33.08 18.46 4.41
CA ILE A 3 -31.95 17.67 4.90
C ILE A 3 -30.85 17.77 3.84
N SER A 4 -29.79 18.42 4.28
CA SER A 4 -28.55 18.69 3.56
C SER A 4 -27.73 17.41 3.31
N GLN A 5 -26.83 17.55 2.34
CA GLN A 5 -25.83 16.62 1.83
C GLN A 5 -25.10 15.74 2.86
N VAL A 6 -24.71 14.53 2.43
CA VAL A 6 -23.55 13.82 3.00
C VAL A 6 -22.48 13.72 1.92
N SER A 7 -21.36 14.37 2.21
CA SER A 7 -20.15 14.48 1.40
C SER A 7 -19.61 13.13 0.96
N SER A 8 -19.27 13.04 -0.32
CA SER A 8 -18.25 12.12 -0.82
C SER A 8 -16.92 12.48 -0.16
N SER A 9 -16.44 11.63 0.75
CA SER A 9 -15.10 11.76 1.34
C SER A 9 -14.05 11.53 0.25
N SER A 10 -13.55 12.62 -0.33
CA SER A 10 -12.41 12.58 -1.23
C SER A 10 -11.14 12.29 -0.42
N TYR A 11 -10.73 11.03 -0.37
CA TYR A 11 -9.46 10.65 0.25
C TYR A 11 -8.22 11.15 -0.52
N PHE A 12 -8.40 11.84 -1.66
CA PHE A 12 -7.32 12.37 -2.49
C PHE A 12 -7.57 13.77 -3.07
N ASN A 13 -8.38 14.62 -2.43
CA ASN A 13 -8.51 16.00 -2.88
C ASN A 13 -7.92 16.97 -1.86
N SER A 14 -6.63 17.24 -2.00
CA SER A 14 -5.94 18.27 -1.26
C SER A 14 -5.04 19.06 -2.22
N ASN A 15 -5.63 20.08 -2.86
CA ASN A 15 -4.87 21.21 -3.41
C ASN A 15 -4.16 21.92 -2.26
N PHE A 16 -2.86 21.67 -2.01
CA PHE A 16 -2.10 22.43 -1.02
C PHE A 16 -0.75 22.92 -1.52
N ILE A 17 -0.68 24.25 -1.54
CA ILE A 17 0.47 25.10 -1.78
C ILE A 17 1.60 24.70 -0.82
N SER A 18 2.77 24.45 -1.40
CA SER A 18 4.00 24.13 -0.70
C SER A 18 4.44 25.27 0.23
N LYS A 19 4.75 24.93 1.47
CA LYS A 19 5.70 25.68 2.28
C LYS A 19 6.90 24.77 2.50
N SER A 20 7.83 24.79 1.54
CA SER A 20 9.10 24.10 1.67
C SER A 20 9.99 24.87 2.64
N VAL A 21 10.15 24.36 3.86
CA VAL A 21 11.38 24.59 4.60
C VAL A 21 12.34 23.50 4.10
N SER A 22 13.19 23.86 3.14
CA SER A 22 14.24 22.98 2.63
C SER A 22 15.24 22.73 3.76
N ASN A 23 15.10 21.59 4.44
CA ASN A 23 16.10 21.08 5.37
C ASN A 23 17.08 20.19 4.60
N ASN A 24 18.35 20.19 5.00
CA ASN A 24 19.43 19.38 4.36
C ASN A 24 19.09 17.88 4.27
N THR A 25 18.27 17.39 5.21
CA THR A 25 17.72 16.03 5.24
C THR A 25 16.79 15.72 4.05
N ASP A 26 15.93 16.67 3.68
CA ASP A 26 15.01 16.49 2.55
C ASP A 26 15.82 16.37 1.24
N THR A 27 16.87 17.18 1.10
CA THR A 27 17.79 17.10 -0.04
C THR A 27 18.43 15.73 -0.13
N LYS A 28 18.94 15.20 0.98
CA LYS A 28 19.61 13.88 1.00
C LYS A 28 18.67 12.73 0.58
N ILE A 29 17.41 12.74 1.05
CA ILE A 29 16.43 11.70 0.69
C ILE A 29 16.00 11.85 -0.76
N MET A 30 15.77 13.09 -1.22
CA MET A 30 15.44 13.31 -2.63
C MET A 30 16.60 12.94 -3.55
N ASP A 31 17.86 13.14 -3.14
CA ASP A 31 19.04 12.67 -3.88
C ASP A 31 19.09 11.13 -3.94
N GLU A 32 18.78 10.44 -2.83
CA GLU A 32 18.64 8.97 -2.81
C GLU A 32 17.59 8.49 -3.81
N ILE A 33 16.39 9.06 -3.77
CA ILE A 33 15.28 8.74 -4.70
C ILE A 33 15.68 9.07 -6.15
N ASN A 34 16.34 10.20 -6.37
CA ASN A 34 16.72 10.64 -7.72
C ASN A 34 17.81 9.79 -8.37
N ASN A 35 18.63 9.09 -7.57
CA ASN A 35 19.65 8.17 -8.05
C ASN A 35 19.11 6.78 -8.39
N GLU A 36 17.83 6.49 -8.11
CA GLU A 36 17.19 5.26 -8.54
C GLU A 36 17.07 5.21 -10.07
N SER A 37 17.57 4.13 -10.66
CA SER A 37 17.58 3.88 -12.09
C SER A 37 16.25 3.32 -12.63
N ASN A 38 15.51 2.62 -11.78
CA ASN A 38 14.19 2.09 -12.11
C ASN A 38 13.13 3.20 -11.95
N PRO A 39 12.49 3.65 -13.05
CA PRO A 39 11.54 4.76 -13.01
C PRO A 39 10.31 4.47 -12.14
N VAL A 40 9.87 3.21 -12.05
CA VAL A 40 8.73 2.83 -11.21
C VAL A 40 9.13 2.83 -9.73
N GLN A 41 10.33 2.34 -9.41
CA GLN A 41 10.84 2.38 -8.04
C GLN A 41 11.00 3.82 -7.55
N LYS A 42 11.52 4.70 -8.43
CA LYS A 42 11.63 6.13 -8.17
C LYS A 42 10.27 6.78 -7.90
N GLU A 43 9.29 6.58 -8.78
CA GLU A 43 7.92 7.11 -8.63
C GLU A 43 7.31 6.69 -7.29
N GLU A 44 7.35 5.39 -6.99
CA GLU A 44 6.72 4.85 -5.79
C GLU A 44 7.48 5.23 -4.49
N ASP A 45 8.79 5.43 -4.53
CA ASP A 45 9.56 5.94 -3.38
C ASP A 45 9.31 7.43 -3.13
N GLU A 46 9.14 8.24 -4.18
CA GLU A 46 8.75 9.65 -4.05
C GLU A 46 7.37 9.78 -3.41
N LEU A 47 6.37 9.02 -3.91
CA LEU A 47 5.02 9.00 -3.36
C LEU A 47 5.02 8.56 -1.89
N LEU A 48 5.78 7.50 -1.57
CA LEU A 48 5.93 7.02 -0.20
C LEU A 48 6.52 8.10 0.70
N TYR A 49 7.62 8.73 0.30
CA TYR A 49 8.27 9.78 1.08
C TYR A 49 7.32 10.94 1.38
N GLN A 50 6.58 11.43 0.38
CA GLN A 50 5.60 12.50 0.57
C GLN A 50 4.48 12.07 1.54
N HIS A 51 3.99 10.83 1.41
CA HIS A 51 2.96 10.31 2.29
C HIS A 51 3.44 10.25 3.76
N LEU A 52 4.61 9.65 4.01
CA LEU A 52 5.18 9.53 5.34
C LEU A 52 5.44 10.91 5.98
N LYS A 53 5.95 11.86 5.19
CA LYS A 53 6.15 13.25 5.63
C LYS A 53 4.83 13.93 5.99
N SER A 54 3.79 13.76 5.17
CA SER A 54 2.45 14.31 5.45
C SER A 54 1.81 13.69 6.70
N ALA A 55 2.15 12.45 7.01
CA ALA A 55 1.74 11.74 8.23
C ALA A 55 2.53 12.18 9.48
N GLY A 56 3.50 13.09 9.34
CA GLY A 56 4.28 13.64 10.45
C GLY A 56 5.52 12.83 10.82
N LEU A 57 5.98 11.92 9.97
CA LEU A 57 7.24 11.20 10.22
C LEU A 57 8.45 12.11 10.06
N ASP A 58 9.38 11.99 11.01
CA ASP A 58 10.58 12.80 11.09
C ASP A 58 11.80 12.08 10.51
N PHE A 59 12.18 12.51 9.33
CA PHE A 59 13.33 11.97 8.61
C PHE A 59 14.69 12.50 9.10
N THR A 60 14.74 13.39 10.09
CA THR A 60 16.01 13.88 10.64
C THR A 60 16.82 12.79 11.34
N ILE A 61 16.15 11.75 11.82
CA ILE A 61 16.74 10.64 12.59
C ILE A 61 16.96 9.40 11.72
N HIS A 62 16.07 9.15 10.76
CA HIS A 62 16.02 7.89 10.01
C HIS A 62 15.89 8.11 8.49
N SER A 63 16.50 7.22 7.71
CA SER A 63 16.40 7.21 6.23
C SER A 63 15.05 6.70 5.76
N LEU A 64 14.73 6.93 4.48
CA LEU A 64 13.56 6.32 3.84
C LEU A 64 13.63 4.79 3.91
N ASP A 65 14.80 4.22 3.65
CA ASP A 65 15.03 2.77 3.77
C ASP A 65 14.76 2.22 5.18
N PHE A 66 15.13 2.96 6.24
CA PHE A 66 14.78 2.55 7.61
C PHE A 66 13.27 2.42 7.77
N TYR A 67 12.50 3.40 7.32
CA TYR A 67 11.03 3.34 7.41
C TYR A 67 10.45 2.23 6.54
N LYS A 68 11.03 1.98 5.37
CA LYS A 68 10.62 0.88 4.49
C LYS A 68 10.72 -0.49 5.17
N ASN A 69 11.64 -0.64 6.13
CA ASN A 69 11.86 -1.87 6.88
C ASN A 69 11.21 -1.88 8.28
N ALA A 70 10.93 -0.71 8.87
CA ALA A 70 10.41 -0.59 10.23
C ALA A 70 8.87 -0.53 10.32
N VAL A 71 8.20 -0.05 9.27
CA VAL A 71 6.75 0.17 9.29
C VAL A 71 6.00 -1.10 8.85
N GLN A 72 5.22 -1.67 9.76
CA GLN A 72 4.30 -2.75 9.44
C GLN A 72 3.18 -2.25 8.53
N SER A 73 3.11 -2.80 7.32
CA SER A 73 2.13 -2.43 6.30
C SER A 73 1.83 -3.63 5.40
N PHE A 74 0.80 -3.51 4.57
CA PHE A 74 0.59 -4.46 3.48
C PHE A 74 0.24 -3.71 2.18
N PRO A 75 0.92 -4.01 1.06
CA PRO A 75 2.19 -4.74 1.01
C PRO A 75 3.25 -4.02 1.86
N PRO A 76 4.31 -4.71 2.30
CA PRO A 76 5.45 -4.05 2.94
C PRO A 76 5.97 -2.88 2.10
N LEU A 77 6.43 -1.82 2.76
CA LEU A 77 6.94 -0.62 2.09
C LEU A 77 8.21 -0.88 1.25
N ASN A 78 8.92 -1.98 1.51
CA ASN A 78 10.04 -2.48 0.73
C ASN A 78 9.65 -3.52 -0.34
N ALA A 79 8.36 -3.76 -0.57
CA ALA A 79 7.89 -4.60 -1.66
C ALA A 79 8.32 -4.02 -3.03
N PRO A 80 8.43 -4.86 -4.08
CA PRO A 80 8.79 -4.42 -5.41
C PRO A 80 7.91 -3.27 -5.89
N ALA A 81 8.49 -2.32 -6.62
CA ALA A 81 7.78 -1.13 -7.11
C ALA A 81 6.46 -1.47 -7.81
N ASN A 82 6.46 -2.47 -8.68
CA ASN A 82 5.25 -2.92 -9.38
C ASN A 82 4.15 -3.43 -8.44
N VAL A 83 4.52 -4.07 -7.32
CA VAL A 83 3.58 -4.53 -6.29
C VAL A 83 2.97 -3.34 -5.55
N ARG A 84 3.82 -2.39 -5.12
CA ARG A 84 3.36 -1.16 -4.44
C ARG A 84 2.45 -0.33 -5.35
N LYS A 85 2.84 -0.18 -6.61
CA LYS A 85 2.05 0.50 -7.65
C LYS A 85 0.70 -0.16 -7.89
N ALA A 86 0.67 -1.48 -8.05
CA ALA A 86 -0.58 -2.21 -8.22
C ALA A 86 -1.53 -2.03 -7.02
N TYR A 87 -0.99 -2.08 -5.79
CA TYR A 87 -1.78 -1.86 -4.58
C TYR A 87 -2.32 -0.42 -4.51
N ARG A 88 -1.49 0.58 -4.81
CA ARG A 88 -1.90 1.98 -4.86
C ARG A 88 -3.02 2.20 -5.88
N VAL A 89 -2.86 1.69 -7.11
CA VAL A 89 -3.88 1.82 -8.16
C VAL A 89 -5.19 1.12 -7.77
N ALA A 90 -5.11 -0.03 -7.10
CA ALA A 90 -6.31 -0.69 -6.56
C ALA A 90 -7.00 0.16 -5.48
N ALA A 91 -6.23 0.81 -4.60
CA ALA A 91 -6.72 1.72 -3.56
C ALA A 91 -7.32 3.02 -4.12
N GLU A 92 -6.81 3.53 -5.24
CA GLU A 92 -7.36 4.72 -5.92
C GLU A 92 -8.70 4.43 -6.59
N ASN A 93 -8.90 3.19 -7.06
CA ASN A 93 -10.09 2.77 -7.80
C ASN A 93 -11.17 2.10 -6.94
N SER A 94 -10.95 1.93 -5.64
CA SER A 94 -11.89 1.25 -4.74
C SER A 94 -11.94 1.89 -3.36
N THR A 95 -12.90 1.46 -2.54
CA THR A 95 -12.93 1.86 -1.14
C THR A 95 -11.81 1.13 -0.41
N ILE A 96 -10.91 1.86 0.25
CA ILE A 96 -9.80 1.26 1.00
C ILE A 96 -10.36 0.39 2.13
N PRO A 97 -10.11 -0.92 2.12
CA PRO A 97 -10.58 -1.81 3.18
C PRO A 97 -9.92 -1.48 4.51
N LYS A 98 -10.73 -1.36 5.56
CA LYS A 98 -10.23 -1.25 6.92
C LYS A 98 -9.59 -2.58 7.32
N GLY A 99 -8.41 -2.51 7.93
CA GLY A 99 -7.78 -3.68 8.56
C GLY A 99 -7.08 -4.64 7.60
N MET A 100 -6.86 -4.31 6.33
CA MET A 100 -6.17 -5.20 5.38
C MET A 100 -4.80 -5.68 5.90
N THR A 101 -4.00 -4.77 6.46
CA THR A 101 -2.73 -5.12 7.12
C THR A 101 -2.93 -6.09 8.30
N PHE A 102 -4.00 -5.94 9.06
CA PHE A 102 -4.34 -6.85 10.16
C PHE A 102 -4.74 -8.24 9.64
N TYR A 103 -5.60 -8.32 8.62
CA TYR A 103 -6.02 -9.60 8.04
C TYR A 103 -4.86 -10.35 7.41
N MET A 104 -3.98 -9.65 6.70
CA MET A 104 -2.76 -10.25 6.17
C MET A 104 -1.86 -10.76 7.31
N TYR A 105 -1.65 -9.97 8.36
CA TYR A 105 -0.86 -10.41 9.51
C TYR A 105 -1.46 -11.66 10.18
N ALA A 106 -2.79 -11.72 10.34
CA ALA A 106 -3.47 -12.89 10.89
C ALA A 106 -3.25 -14.14 10.02
N TYR A 107 -3.39 -14.00 8.70
CA TYR A 107 -3.12 -15.06 7.75
C TYR A 107 -1.67 -15.57 7.84
N GLN A 108 -0.69 -14.66 7.80
CA GLN A 108 0.73 -15.01 7.88
C GLN A 108 1.07 -15.74 9.18
N LYS A 109 0.46 -15.31 10.30
CA LYS A 109 0.65 -15.95 11.61
C LYS A 109 0.05 -17.35 11.68
N GLU A 110 -1.13 -17.56 11.09
CA GLU A 110 -1.84 -18.84 11.15
C GLU A 110 -1.25 -19.88 10.17
N THR A 111 -0.82 -19.44 8.99
CA THR A 111 -0.35 -20.34 7.93
C THR A 111 1.17 -20.48 7.86
N GLY A 112 1.91 -19.50 8.39
CA GLY A 112 3.35 -19.37 8.16
C GLY A 112 3.70 -18.91 6.75
N ASP A 113 2.72 -18.63 5.89
CA ASP A 113 2.95 -18.17 4.53
C ASP A 113 3.40 -16.71 4.56
N THR A 114 4.60 -16.43 4.08
CA THR A 114 5.20 -15.10 4.07
C THR A 114 5.95 -14.90 2.77
N ILE A 115 6.03 -13.64 2.30
CA ILE A 115 6.93 -13.28 1.21
C ILE A 115 8.34 -13.26 1.78
N ASP A 116 9.14 -14.25 1.41
CA ASP A 116 10.59 -14.22 1.64
C ASP A 116 11.32 -13.53 0.48
N ILE A 117 12.64 -13.40 0.60
CA ILE A 117 13.47 -12.76 -0.42
C ILE A 117 13.43 -13.48 -1.78
N THR A 118 13.15 -14.79 -1.81
CA THR A 118 13.14 -15.59 -3.04
C THR A 118 11.85 -15.40 -3.84
N ASN A 119 10.75 -15.08 -3.14
CA ASN A 119 9.45 -14.83 -3.73
C ASN A 119 9.02 -13.35 -3.64
N ASN A 120 9.93 -12.42 -3.34
CA ASN A 120 9.67 -10.98 -3.30
C ASN A 120 9.61 -10.38 -4.72
N ASN A 121 8.68 -10.87 -5.53
CA ASN A 121 8.45 -10.51 -6.93
C ASN A 121 6.96 -10.61 -7.26
N VAL A 122 6.57 -10.21 -8.48
CA VAL A 122 5.15 -10.18 -8.90
C VAL A 122 4.48 -11.55 -8.76
N ASP A 123 5.13 -12.64 -9.19
CA ASP A 123 4.56 -14.00 -9.12
C ASP A 123 4.36 -14.46 -7.66
N GLY A 124 5.32 -14.17 -6.79
CA GLY A 124 5.20 -14.48 -5.37
C GLY A 124 4.02 -13.77 -4.70
N TYR A 125 3.81 -12.48 -5.02
CA TYR A 125 2.62 -11.76 -4.53
C TYR A 125 1.33 -12.26 -5.16
N LEU A 126 1.30 -12.66 -6.44
CA LEU A 126 0.10 -13.26 -7.04
C LEU A 126 -0.30 -14.56 -6.34
N ASN A 127 0.67 -15.41 -6.01
CA ASN A 127 0.42 -16.64 -5.25
C ASN A 127 -0.07 -16.33 -3.84
N LEU A 128 0.61 -15.43 -3.12
CA LEU A 128 0.19 -14.96 -1.79
C LEU A 128 -1.26 -14.46 -1.83
N MET A 129 -1.61 -13.62 -2.79
CA MET A 129 -2.95 -13.04 -2.89
C MET A 129 -4.02 -14.08 -3.16
N LYS A 130 -3.74 -15.12 -3.95
CA LYS A 130 -4.66 -16.23 -4.18
C LYS A 130 -4.95 -16.97 -2.87
N ASP A 131 -3.92 -17.34 -2.14
CA ASP A 131 -4.07 -18.13 -0.91
C ASP A 131 -4.66 -17.29 0.23
N PHE A 132 -4.27 -16.01 0.33
CA PHE A 132 -4.86 -15.06 1.25
C PHE A 132 -6.34 -14.78 0.94
N THR A 133 -6.74 -14.64 -0.33
CA THR A 133 -8.15 -14.41 -0.69
C THR A 133 -9.02 -15.62 -0.32
N ASN A 134 -8.52 -16.84 -0.52
CA ASN A 134 -9.17 -18.06 -0.11
C ASN A 134 -9.32 -18.13 1.42
N TYR A 135 -8.25 -17.81 2.15
CA TYR A 135 -8.26 -17.72 3.61
C TYR A 135 -9.28 -16.68 4.09
N PHE A 136 -9.21 -15.46 3.56
CA PHE A 136 -10.07 -14.35 3.96
C PHE A 136 -11.54 -14.71 3.74
N THR A 137 -11.87 -15.27 2.58
CA THR A 137 -13.23 -15.71 2.26
C THR A 137 -13.72 -16.78 3.23
N THR A 138 -12.94 -17.84 3.44
CA THR A 138 -13.30 -18.94 4.34
C THR A 138 -13.47 -18.47 5.78
N ARG A 139 -12.63 -17.52 6.23
CA ARG A 139 -12.57 -17.08 7.62
C ARG A 139 -13.62 -16.01 7.94
N TYR A 140 -13.95 -15.14 6.99
CA TYR A 140 -14.63 -13.88 7.28
C TYR A 140 -15.96 -13.68 6.55
N GLN A 141 -16.34 -14.52 5.58
CA GLN A 141 -17.63 -14.41 4.88
C GLN A 141 -18.84 -14.35 5.83
N ASP A 142 -18.79 -15.08 6.95
CA ASP A 142 -19.89 -15.17 7.93
C ASP A 142 -19.64 -14.33 9.19
N ASN A 143 -18.45 -13.72 9.31
CA ASN A 143 -17.97 -13.07 10.54
C ASN A 143 -17.78 -11.55 10.41
N LEU A 144 -17.81 -11.01 9.18
CA LEU A 144 -17.82 -9.57 8.92
C LEU A 144 -19.20 -9.12 8.49
N ASP A 145 -19.49 -7.83 8.66
CA ASP A 145 -20.67 -7.24 8.02
C ASP A 145 -20.53 -7.40 6.49
N SER A 146 -21.67 -7.57 5.81
CA SER A 146 -21.69 -7.81 4.36
C SER A 146 -20.99 -6.72 3.56
N THR A 147 -21.01 -5.47 4.04
CA THR A 147 -20.41 -4.31 3.39
C THR A 147 -18.89 -4.35 3.53
N ASP A 148 -18.37 -4.54 4.74
CA ASP A 148 -16.94 -4.67 5.01
C ASP A 148 -16.37 -5.90 4.30
N TYR A 149 -17.08 -7.03 4.31
CA TYR A 149 -16.70 -8.23 3.57
C TYR A 149 -16.59 -7.96 2.06
N ALA A 150 -17.65 -7.44 1.44
CA ALA A 150 -17.66 -7.14 0.01
C ALA A 150 -16.57 -6.13 -0.38
N THR A 151 -16.39 -5.08 0.43
CA THR A 151 -15.34 -4.07 0.20
C THR A 151 -13.94 -4.70 0.21
N ASN A 152 -13.67 -5.61 1.16
CA ASN A 152 -12.39 -6.31 1.20
C ASN A 152 -12.21 -7.23 -0.01
N VAL A 153 -13.21 -8.05 -0.36
CA VAL A 153 -13.12 -8.96 -1.51
C VAL A 153 -12.93 -8.20 -2.82
N ASP A 154 -13.67 -7.12 -3.03
CA ASP A 154 -13.55 -6.28 -4.22
C ASP A 154 -12.15 -5.64 -4.31
N PHE A 155 -11.62 -5.15 -3.18
CA PHE A 155 -10.25 -4.63 -3.13
C PHE A 155 -9.21 -5.71 -3.46
N LEU A 156 -9.32 -6.90 -2.88
CA LEU A 156 -8.41 -8.02 -3.15
C LEU A 156 -8.41 -8.39 -4.64
N ASN A 157 -9.60 -8.50 -5.23
CA ASN A 157 -9.75 -8.78 -6.66
C ASN A 157 -9.12 -7.68 -7.52
N ASN A 158 -9.39 -6.41 -7.20
CA ASN A 158 -8.81 -5.28 -7.92
C ASN A 158 -7.28 -5.27 -7.81
N PHE A 159 -6.74 -5.50 -6.61
CA PHE A 159 -5.29 -5.57 -6.42
C PHE A 159 -4.67 -6.73 -7.21
N THR A 160 -5.23 -7.93 -7.16
CA THR A 160 -4.73 -9.07 -7.94
C THR A 160 -4.81 -8.80 -9.45
N ASN A 161 -5.90 -8.19 -9.92
CA ASN A 161 -6.06 -7.82 -11.32
C ASN A 161 -5.02 -6.78 -11.75
N GLU A 162 -4.82 -5.72 -10.96
CA GLU A 162 -3.79 -4.71 -11.24
C GLU A 162 -2.38 -5.30 -11.20
N LEU A 163 -2.09 -6.17 -10.23
CA LEU A 163 -0.79 -6.81 -10.09
C LEU A 163 -0.45 -7.71 -11.29
N SER A 164 -1.45 -8.41 -11.83
CA SER A 164 -1.26 -9.31 -12.97
C SER A 164 -0.73 -8.62 -14.23
N LYS A 165 -0.95 -7.30 -14.38
CA LYS A 165 -0.45 -6.49 -15.50
C LYS A 165 1.09 -6.42 -15.54
N TYR A 166 1.74 -6.66 -14.40
CA TYR A 166 3.19 -6.58 -14.25
C TYR A 166 3.89 -7.95 -14.28
N ARG A 167 3.17 -9.03 -14.61
CA ARG A 167 3.73 -10.39 -14.60
C ARG A 167 4.82 -10.61 -15.65
N TYR A 168 4.80 -9.82 -16.73
CA TYR A 168 5.73 -9.93 -17.86
C TYR A 168 6.47 -8.62 -18.15
N SER A 169 6.45 -7.68 -17.19
CA SER A 169 7.08 -6.35 -17.31
C SER A 169 8.51 -6.34 -16.84
#